data_AF-A0A3D4EUF5-F1
#
_entry.id   AF-A0A3D4EUF5-F1
#
_cell.length_a   1.000
_cell.length_b   1.000
_cell.length_c   1.000
_cell.angle_alpha   90.00
_cell.angle_beta   90.00
_cell.angle_gamma   90.00
#
_symmetry.space_group_name_H-M   'P 1'
#
loop_
_entity.id
_entity.type
_entity.pdbx_description
1 polymer ?
#
loop_
_entity_poly.entity_id
_entity_poly.type
_entity_poly.pdbx_seq_one_letter_code
_entity_poly.pdbx_strand_id
1 'polypeptide(L)'
;MFKPRWKKEALLLLKGAQKFLHYKRDLLAPDRIDEIESRRVDLKAAIKAKDLDAVKETSKQLRNTCEKSLAHYRQPDWLSENIEVFWVAIVVALGIRAYFLQPFRIPTGSMQPSLNGIVATTKHDEEGWDTPWFGEQVFDFAMSGRSYENIVAKKDLNIVSIKDASFFLFSRTKITFDDNTTEVIGCPVNEAYGISTIKNALIRKQSQRTPHFEKGDPIFQG
;
A
#
# COMPACT_ATOMS: atom_id res chain seq x y z
N MET A 1 30.70 -14.51 33.52
CA MET A 1 30.67 -13.58 34.68
C MET A 1 30.19 -12.20 34.22
N PHE A 2 28.99 -11.77 34.64
CA PHE A 2 28.42 -10.48 34.23
C PHE A 2 29.15 -9.32 34.92
N LYS A 3 29.75 -8.40 34.15
CA LYS A 3 30.33 -7.16 34.71
C LYS A 3 29.19 -6.27 35.25
N PRO A 4 29.37 -5.57 36.39
CA PRO A 4 28.37 -4.65 36.91
C PRO A 4 28.15 -3.47 35.95
N ARG A 5 26.94 -2.88 35.97
CA ARG A 5 26.49 -1.88 34.99
C ARG A 5 27.42 -0.66 34.93
N TRP A 6 27.81 -0.12 36.08
CA TRP A 6 28.76 1.01 36.19
C TRP A 6 30.09 0.73 35.50
N LYS A 7 30.62 -0.50 35.63
CA LYS A 7 31.88 -0.90 35.00
C LYS A 7 31.74 -1.05 33.49
N LYS A 8 30.59 -1.50 33.00
CA LYS A 8 30.30 -1.56 31.56
C LYS A 8 30.24 -0.15 30.97
N GLU A 9 29.52 0.76 31.62
CA GLU A 9 29.39 2.17 31.20
C GLU A 9 30.76 2.86 31.16
N ALA A 10 31.57 2.73 32.21
CA ALA A 10 32.90 3.33 32.27
C ALA A 10 33.88 2.75 31.22
N LEU A 11 33.83 1.44 30.96
CA LEU A 11 34.63 0.82 29.88
C LEU A 11 34.17 1.27 28.49
N LEU A 12 32.87 1.46 28.28
CA LEU A 12 32.33 1.97 27.03
C LEU A 12 32.76 3.41 26.79
N LEU A 13 32.78 4.24 27.85
CA LEU A 13 33.30 5.60 27.79
C LEU A 13 34.79 5.63 27.45
N LEU A 14 35.62 4.79 28.07
CA LEU A 14 37.06 4.67 27.71
C LEU A 14 37.26 4.32 26.23
N LYS A 15 36.46 3.39 25.70
CA LYS A 15 36.49 3.01 24.28
C LYS A 15 36.02 4.15 23.38
N GLY A 16 34.98 4.88 23.79
CA GLY A 16 34.47 6.06 23.09
C GLY A 16 35.51 7.18 23.02
N ALA A 17 36.17 7.51 24.13
CA ALA A 17 37.23 8.51 24.17
C ALA A 17 38.45 8.11 23.32
N GLN A 18 38.80 6.82 23.28
CA GLN A 18 39.83 6.31 22.38
C GLN A 18 39.43 6.49 20.91
N LYS A 19 38.20 6.10 20.55
CA LYS A 19 37.68 6.27 19.17
C LYS A 19 37.67 7.74 18.77
N PHE A 20 37.27 8.62 19.68
CA PHE A 20 37.28 10.07 19.48
C PHE A 20 38.68 10.60 19.16
N LEU A 21 39.69 10.24 19.98
CA LEU A 21 41.09 10.60 19.70
C LEU A 21 41.54 10.08 18.34
N HIS A 22 41.26 8.82 17.99
CA HIS A 22 41.68 8.26 16.71
C HIS A 22 41.01 8.95 15.50
N TYR A 23 39.77 9.41 15.63
CA TYR A 23 39.00 10.00 14.53
C TYR A 23 39.23 11.51 14.37
N LYS A 24 39.75 12.17 15.40
CA LYS A 24 39.85 13.64 15.48
C LYS A 24 41.24 14.12 15.88
N ARG A 25 42.26 13.25 15.91
CA ARG A 25 43.64 13.59 16.31
C ARG A 25 44.22 14.73 15.48
N ASP A 26 43.88 14.76 14.20
CA ASP A 26 44.25 15.77 13.22
C ASP A 26 43.59 17.14 13.44
N LEU A 27 42.42 17.16 14.07
CA LEU A 27 41.64 18.37 14.35
C LEU A 27 41.86 18.94 15.77
N LEU A 28 42.58 18.21 16.63
CA LEU A 28 42.79 18.55 18.03
C LEU A 28 44.17 19.21 18.24
N ALA A 29 44.22 20.25 19.08
CA ALA A 29 45.47 20.80 19.56
C ALA A 29 46.25 19.76 20.41
N PRO A 30 47.59 19.71 20.34
CA PRO A 30 48.40 18.72 21.05
C PRO A 30 48.13 18.72 22.57
N ASP A 31 48.00 19.90 23.18
CA ASP A 31 47.69 20.04 24.61
C ASP A 31 46.36 19.36 25.02
N ARG A 32 45.38 19.35 24.11
CA ARG A 32 44.07 18.71 24.36
C ARG A 32 44.14 17.20 24.22
N ILE A 33 45.01 16.69 23.34
CA ILE A 33 45.25 15.25 23.20
C ILE A 33 45.84 14.73 24.51
N ASP A 34 46.84 15.42 25.04
CA ASP A 34 47.50 15.06 26.30
C ASP A 34 46.53 15.13 27.50
N GLU A 35 45.66 16.15 27.53
CA GLU A 35 44.61 16.26 28.56
C GLU A 35 43.63 15.08 28.51
N ILE A 36 43.18 14.67 27.33
CA ILE A 36 42.24 13.55 27.15
C ILE A 36 42.94 12.21 27.48
N GLU A 37 44.19 12.02 27.09
CA GLU A 37 44.96 10.82 27.41
C GLU A 37 45.19 10.69 28.93
N SER A 38 45.54 11.78 29.61
CA SER A 38 45.68 11.83 31.07
C SER A 38 44.37 11.41 31.76
N ARG A 39 43.24 12.03 31.40
CA ARG A 39 41.93 11.70 31.99
C ARG A 39 41.47 10.26 31.69
N ARG A 40 41.90 9.66 30.57
CA ARG A 40 41.66 8.24 30.27
C ARG A 40 42.47 7.33 31.20
N VAL A 41 43.70 7.70 31.53
CA VAL A 41 44.53 6.96 32.50
C VAL A 41 43.89 7.03 33.89
N ASP A 42 43.42 8.21 34.32
CA ASP A 42 42.74 8.40 35.60
C ASP A 42 41.47 7.56 35.72
N LEU A 43 40.62 7.57 34.69
CA LEU A 43 39.41 6.74 34.67
C LEU A 43 39.76 5.24 34.71
N LYS A 44 40.83 4.81 34.02
CA LYS A 44 41.29 3.42 34.04
C LYS A 44 41.81 3.03 35.43
N ALA A 45 42.49 3.95 36.12
CA ALA A 45 42.95 3.75 37.49
C ALA A 45 41.77 3.64 38.47
N ALA A 46 40.77 4.54 38.36
CA ALA A 46 39.56 4.51 39.19
C ALA A 46 38.76 3.20 39.00
N ILE A 47 38.63 2.71 37.76
CA ILE A 47 37.98 1.42 37.47
C ILE A 47 38.75 0.24 38.12
N LYS A 48 40.08 0.32 38.17
CA LYS A 48 40.94 -0.71 38.80
C LYS A 48 40.83 -0.67 40.33
N ALA A 49 40.75 0.52 40.91
CA ALA A 49 40.55 0.74 42.34
C ALA A 49 39.15 0.32 42.83
N LYS A 50 38.18 0.15 41.92
CA LYS A 50 36.76 -0.17 42.21
C LYS A 50 36.05 0.91 43.06
N ASP A 51 36.55 2.13 43.02
CA ASP A 51 35.93 3.28 43.67
C ASP A 51 34.81 3.84 42.78
N LEU A 52 33.57 3.73 43.22
CA LEU A 52 32.39 4.12 42.44
C LEU A 52 32.26 5.63 42.27
N ASP A 53 32.63 6.40 43.29
CA ASP A 53 32.45 7.85 43.28
C ASP A 53 33.56 8.50 42.45
N ALA A 54 34.81 8.02 42.62
CA ALA A 54 35.91 8.43 41.75
C ALA A 54 35.64 8.09 40.27
N VAL A 55 35.02 6.95 39.97
CA VAL A 55 34.66 6.58 38.58
C VAL A 55 33.61 7.54 38.01
N LYS A 56 32.61 7.97 38.80
CA LYS A 56 31.60 8.92 38.32
C LYS A 56 32.21 10.30 38.03
N GLU A 57 33.06 10.79 38.92
CA GLU A 57 33.71 12.10 38.77
C GLU A 57 34.66 12.11 37.56
N THR A 58 35.57 11.13 37.49
CA THR A 58 36.51 11.00 36.36
C THR A 58 35.79 10.76 35.03
N SER A 59 34.68 10.02 35.02
CA SER A 59 33.83 9.85 33.83
C SER A 59 33.21 11.17 33.38
N LYS A 60 32.69 11.98 34.31
CA LYS A 60 32.09 13.29 34.01
C LYS A 60 33.14 14.26 33.47
N GLN A 61 34.33 14.26 34.07
CA GLN A 61 35.46 15.07 33.65
C GLN A 61 35.94 14.70 32.24
N LEU A 62 36.18 13.41 31.97
CA LEU A 62 36.59 12.94 30.65
C LEU A 62 35.56 13.27 29.57
N ARG A 63 34.26 13.13 29.88
CA ARG A 63 33.19 13.49 28.95
C ARG A 63 33.19 14.98 28.63
N ASN A 64 33.27 15.84 29.66
CA ASN A 64 33.32 17.29 29.49
C ASN A 64 34.52 17.74 28.65
N THR A 65 35.70 17.13 28.86
CA THR A 65 36.89 17.45 28.07
C THR A 65 36.72 17.02 26.61
N CYS A 66 36.16 15.83 26.35
CA CYS A 66 35.87 15.39 24.98
C CYS A 66 34.87 16.33 24.28
N GLU A 67 33.77 16.69 24.93
CA GLU A 67 32.73 17.57 24.37
C GLU A 67 33.26 18.99 24.08
N LYS A 68 34.12 19.54 24.95
CA LYS A 68 34.69 20.90 24.78
C LYS A 68 35.91 20.95 23.86
N SER A 69 36.50 19.80 23.51
CA SER A 69 37.74 19.74 22.74
C SER A 69 37.58 20.11 21.26
N LEU A 70 36.37 20.04 20.71
CA LEU A 70 36.06 20.57 19.36
C LEU A 70 35.18 21.81 19.44
N ALA A 71 35.74 22.96 19.10
CA ALA A 71 35.01 24.23 18.98
C ALA A 71 34.05 24.29 17.77
N HIS A 72 34.12 23.31 16.85
CA HIS A 72 33.41 23.35 15.57
C HIS A 72 32.90 21.97 15.12
N TYR A 73 32.38 21.16 16.05
CA TYR A 73 31.65 19.96 15.64
C TYR A 73 30.26 20.37 15.14
N ARG A 74 30.12 20.54 13.82
CA ARG A 74 28.81 20.61 13.17
C ARG A 74 28.13 19.25 13.41
N GLN A 75 27.17 19.21 14.34
CA GLN A 75 26.29 18.06 14.51
C GLN A 75 25.70 17.72 13.12
N PRO A 76 25.66 16.45 12.71
CA PRO A 76 24.99 16.06 11.48
C PRO A 76 23.58 16.66 11.50
N ASP A 77 23.22 17.37 10.43
CA ASP A 77 21.91 17.98 10.35
C ASP A 77 20.85 16.86 10.33
N TRP A 78 19.76 17.01 11.06
CA TRP A 78 18.76 15.95 11.25
C TRP A 78 18.23 15.39 9.91
N LEU A 79 18.22 16.23 8.87
CA LEU A 79 17.87 15.84 7.50
C LEU A 79 18.87 14.85 6.89
N SER A 80 20.17 15.08 7.12
CA SER A 80 21.24 14.24 6.55
C SER A 80 21.27 12.85 7.15
N GLU A 81 20.90 12.70 8.42
CA GLU A 81 20.83 11.39 9.09
C GLU A 81 19.59 10.59 8.66
N ASN A 82 18.48 11.27 8.35
CA ASN A 82 17.21 10.62 8.04
C ASN A 82 16.93 10.45 6.53
N ILE A 83 17.81 10.94 5.64
CA ILE A 83 17.56 10.90 4.20
C ILE A 83 17.42 9.48 3.64
N GLU A 84 18.15 8.51 4.22
CA GLU A 84 18.01 7.10 3.87
C GLU A 84 16.62 6.57 4.23
N VAL A 85 16.11 6.93 5.41
CA VAL A 85 14.78 6.52 5.88
C VAL A 85 13.69 7.11 4.99
N PHE A 86 13.82 8.38 4.59
CA PHE A 86 12.90 9.01 3.63
C PHE A 86 12.91 8.30 2.28
N TRP A 87 14.09 7.93 1.77
CA TRP A 87 14.19 7.21 0.51
C TRP A 87 13.50 5.84 0.55
N VAL A 88 13.76 5.07 1.62
CA VAL A 88 13.10 3.77 1.86
C VAL A 88 11.58 3.95 1.94
N ALA A 89 11.10 4.96 2.67
CA ALA A 89 9.67 5.23 2.80
C ALA A 89 9.00 5.56 1.45
N ILE A 90 9.66 6.36 0.60
CA ILE A 90 9.15 6.70 -0.74
C ILE A 90 9.05 5.44 -1.63
N VAL A 91 10.09 4.60 -1.65
CA VAL A 91 10.10 3.37 -2.46
C VAL A 91 8.99 2.42 -2.01
N VAL A 92 8.82 2.24 -0.70
CA VAL A 92 7.74 1.40 -0.14
C VAL A 92 6.37 1.97 -0.49
N ALA A 93 6.16 3.28 -0.35
CA ALA A 93 4.90 3.93 -0.70
C ALA A 93 4.56 3.79 -2.19
N LEU A 94 5.55 3.95 -3.08
CA LEU A 94 5.39 3.74 -4.52
C LEU A 94 5.10 2.28 -4.85
N GLY A 95 5.76 1.33 -4.18
CA GLY A 95 5.49 -0.10 -4.33
C GLY A 95 4.06 -0.44 -3.92
N ILE A 96 3.63 -0.01 -2.73
CA ILE A 96 2.25 -0.24 -2.26
C ILE A 96 1.25 0.36 -3.26
N ARG A 97 1.53 1.57 -3.74
CA ARG A 97 0.68 2.23 -4.74
C ARG A 97 0.59 1.44 -6.04
N ALA A 98 1.72 0.98 -6.57
CA ALA A 98 1.78 0.26 -7.84
C ALA A 98 1.14 -1.14 -7.76
N TYR A 99 1.28 -1.85 -6.64
CA TYR A 99 0.79 -3.23 -6.51
C TYR A 99 -0.62 -3.36 -5.95
N PHE A 100 -1.04 -2.46 -5.04
CA PHE A 100 -2.32 -2.60 -4.33
C PHE A 100 -3.34 -1.52 -4.67
N LEU A 101 -2.90 -0.28 -4.89
CA LEU A 101 -3.82 0.86 -5.10
C LEU A 101 -4.11 1.14 -6.57
N GLN A 102 -3.16 0.87 -7.47
CA GLN A 102 -3.33 0.97 -8.91
C GLN A 102 -3.25 -0.44 -9.52
N PRO A 103 -4.30 -1.27 -9.40
CA PRO A 103 -4.35 -2.49 -10.18
C PRO A 103 -4.29 -2.08 -11.66
N PHE A 104 -3.29 -2.57 -12.39
CA PHE A 104 -3.21 -2.42 -13.84
C PHE A 104 -4.40 -3.15 -14.46
N ARG A 105 -5.55 -2.49 -14.50
CA ARG A 105 -6.74 -2.94 -15.22
C ARG A 105 -6.46 -2.72 -16.69
N ILE A 106 -5.71 -3.64 -17.29
CA ILE A 106 -5.56 -3.70 -18.73
C ILE A 106 -7.00 -3.81 -19.28
N PRO A 107 -7.48 -2.89 -20.14
CA PRO A 107 -8.78 -3.03 -20.78
C PRO A 107 -8.73 -4.30 -21.63
N THR A 108 -9.24 -5.39 -21.08
CA THR A 108 -9.12 -6.76 -21.62
C THR A 108 -9.78 -6.96 -22.97
N GLY A 109 -10.59 -6.00 -23.43
CA GLY A 109 -11.20 -6.02 -24.76
C GLY A 109 -10.21 -5.90 -25.93
N SER A 110 -9.00 -5.38 -25.73
CA SER A 110 -8.01 -5.23 -26.82
C SER A 110 -7.22 -6.52 -27.12
N MET A 111 -7.17 -7.46 -26.16
CA MET A 111 -6.41 -8.72 -26.29
C MET A 111 -7.29 -9.94 -26.60
N GLN A 112 -8.58 -9.75 -26.91
CA GLN A 112 -9.41 -10.85 -27.43
C GLN A 112 -8.90 -11.21 -28.84
N PRO A 113 -8.70 -12.52 -29.16
CA PRO A 113 -9.24 -13.72 -28.51
C PRO A 113 -8.27 -14.47 -27.57
N SER A 114 -7.07 -13.94 -27.30
CA SER A 114 -6.03 -14.67 -26.55
C SER A 114 -6.19 -14.60 -25.02
N LEU A 115 -6.88 -13.59 -24.51
CA LEU A 115 -7.21 -13.45 -23.09
C LEU A 115 -8.70 -13.14 -22.93
N ASN A 116 -9.50 -14.13 -22.54
CA ASN A 116 -10.91 -13.93 -22.22
C ASN A 116 -11.02 -13.26 -20.84
N GLY A 117 -11.55 -12.03 -20.83
CA GLY A 117 -11.82 -11.28 -19.61
C GLY A 117 -13.12 -11.71 -18.94
N ILE A 118 -13.78 -10.77 -18.24
CA ILE A 118 -15.16 -10.96 -17.76
C ILE A 118 -16.07 -11.00 -18.97
N VAL A 119 -16.80 -12.09 -19.18
CA VAL A 119 -17.74 -12.29 -20.29
C VAL A 119 -19.15 -12.41 -19.71
N ALA A 120 -20.11 -11.67 -20.27
CA ALA A 120 -21.52 -11.77 -19.89
C ALA A 120 -22.23 -12.76 -20.83
N THR A 121 -22.58 -13.94 -20.34
CA THR A 121 -23.36 -14.93 -21.11
C THR A 121 -24.84 -14.79 -20.77
N THR A 122 -25.68 -14.52 -21.76
CA THR A 122 -27.14 -14.50 -21.60
C THR A 122 -27.71 -15.91 -21.72
N LYS A 123 -28.49 -16.33 -20.74
CA LYS A 123 -29.22 -17.61 -20.75
C LYS A 123 -30.73 -17.48 -20.86
N HIS A 124 -31.23 -16.27 -21.11
CA HIS A 124 -32.68 -16.07 -21.28
C HIS A 124 -33.28 -16.84 -22.46
N ASP A 125 -32.49 -17.19 -23.48
CA ASP A 125 -32.97 -17.97 -24.62
C ASP A 125 -33.13 -19.48 -24.28
N GLU A 126 -32.65 -19.94 -23.12
CA GLU A 126 -32.81 -21.32 -22.64
C GLU A 126 -34.13 -21.46 -21.85
N GLU A 127 -35.09 -22.21 -22.39
CA GLU A 127 -36.34 -22.53 -21.67
C GLU A 127 -36.03 -23.26 -20.35
N GLY A 128 -36.40 -22.64 -19.23
CA GLY A 128 -36.29 -23.24 -17.89
C GLY A 128 -35.00 -22.93 -17.12
N TRP A 129 -34.25 -21.89 -17.48
CA TRP A 129 -33.11 -21.47 -16.67
C TRP A 129 -33.55 -20.82 -15.35
N ASP A 130 -33.23 -21.48 -14.24
CA ASP A 130 -33.30 -20.92 -12.89
C ASP A 130 -31.90 -20.66 -12.33
N THR A 131 -31.80 -19.68 -11.43
CA THR A 131 -30.53 -19.40 -10.74
C THR A 131 -30.10 -20.62 -9.92
N PRO A 132 -28.83 -21.05 -10.01
CA PRO A 132 -28.34 -22.20 -9.25
C PRO A 132 -28.50 -21.95 -7.75
N TRP A 133 -28.62 -23.02 -6.98
CA TRP A 133 -28.76 -22.92 -5.53
C TRP A 133 -27.55 -22.23 -4.90
N PHE A 134 -27.76 -21.58 -3.76
CA PHE A 134 -26.76 -20.69 -3.14
C PHE A 134 -25.39 -21.34 -2.91
N GLY A 135 -25.31 -22.64 -2.61
CA GLY A 135 -24.03 -23.32 -2.40
C GLY A 135 -23.21 -23.48 -3.67
N GLU A 136 -23.85 -23.77 -4.80
CA GLU A 136 -23.18 -23.82 -6.11
C GLU A 136 -22.75 -22.43 -6.57
N GLN A 137 -23.53 -21.38 -6.27
CA GLN A 137 -23.10 -20.00 -6.52
C GLN A 137 -21.81 -19.64 -5.77
N VAL A 138 -21.70 -20.02 -4.49
CA VAL A 138 -20.48 -19.76 -3.70
C VAL A 138 -19.30 -20.57 -4.23
N PHE A 139 -19.53 -21.82 -4.62
CA PHE A 139 -18.51 -22.68 -5.19
C PHE A 139 -18.01 -22.14 -6.54
N ASP A 140 -18.91 -21.77 -7.44
CA ASP A 140 -18.59 -21.22 -8.76
C ASP A 140 -17.93 -19.85 -8.66
N PHE A 141 -18.34 -19.03 -7.69
CA PHE A 141 -17.66 -17.77 -7.39
C PHE A 141 -16.22 -18.01 -6.91
N ALA A 142 -16.01 -18.96 -5.99
CA ALA A 142 -14.68 -19.26 -5.47
C ALA A 142 -13.75 -19.91 -6.51
N MET A 143 -14.26 -20.82 -7.33
CA MET A 143 -13.47 -21.59 -8.29
C MET A 143 -13.27 -20.87 -9.63
N SER A 144 -14.31 -20.18 -10.11
CA SER A 144 -14.35 -19.62 -11.47
C SER A 144 -14.65 -18.12 -11.52
N GLY A 145 -14.93 -17.49 -10.37
CA GLY A 145 -15.29 -16.07 -10.31
C GLY A 145 -16.63 -15.74 -10.96
N ARG A 146 -17.50 -16.74 -11.18
CA ARG A 146 -18.81 -16.55 -11.79
C ARG A 146 -19.80 -15.93 -10.82
N SER A 147 -20.59 -14.99 -11.32
CA SER A 147 -21.70 -14.38 -10.62
C SER A 147 -22.96 -14.49 -11.46
N TYR A 148 -24.05 -14.90 -10.83
CA TYR A 148 -25.35 -15.05 -11.47
C TYR A 148 -26.24 -13.85 -11.13
N GLU A 149 -26.84 -13.22 -12.13
CA GLU A 149 -27.77 -12.10 -11.95
C GLU A 149 -29.04 -12.33 -12.80
N ASN A 150 -30.21 -12.21 -12.16
CA ASN A 150 -31.49 -12.25 -12.84
C ASN A 150 -32.22 -10.91 -12.61
N ILE A 151 -32.20 -10.07 -13.64
CA ILE A 151 -32.75 -8.73 -13.66
C ILE A 151 -33.91 -8.72 -14.65
N VAL A 152 -35.13 -8.59 -14.13
CA VAL A 152 -36.37 -8.55 -14.90
C VAL A 152 -36.96 -7.13 -14.86
N ALA A 153 -37.46 -6.65 -15.99
CA ALA A 153 -38.13 -5.36 -16.11
C ALA A 153 -39.44 -5.36 -15.32
N LYS A 154 -39.50 -4.54 -14.25
CA LYS A 154 -40.69 -4.43 -13.38
C LYS A 154 -41.84 -3.64 -14.01
N LYS A 155 -41.54 -2.83 -15.02
CA LYS A 155 -42.44 -1.93 -15.74
C LYS A 155 -41.93 -1.77 -17.17
N ASP A 156 -42.71 -1.10 -17.98
CA ASP A 156 -42.27 -0.70 -19.32
C ASP A 156 -41.16 0.35 -19.20
N LEU A 157 -39.96 -0.01 -19.64
CA LEU A 157 -38.75 0.79 -19.42
C LEU A 157 -37.98 0.97 -20.73
N ASN A 158 -37.36 2.15 -20.88
CA ASN A 158 -36.47 2.44 -22.00
C ASN A 158 -35.09 2.81 -21.48
N ILE A 159 -34.04 2.40 -22.19
CA ILE A 159 -32.66 2.68 -21.79
C ILE A 159 -32.28 4.10 -22.23
N VAL A 160 -31.96 4.94 -21.25
CA VAL A 160 -31.47 6.31 -21.47
C VAL A 160 -29.96 6.31 -21.63
N SER A 161 -29.25 5.73 -20.65
CA SER A 161 -27.78 5.75 -20.61
C SER A 161 -27.20 4.52 -19.94
N ILE A 162 -26.06 4.07 -20.45
CA ILE A 162 -25.23 3.01 -19.87
C ILE A 162 -23.91 3.66 -19.47
N LYS A 163 -23.52 3.55 -18.21
CA LYS A 163 -22.30 4.16 -17.66
C LYS A 163 -21.49 3.14 -16.87
N ASP A 164 -20.17 3.31 -16.91
CA ASP A 164 -19.27 2.55 -16.05
C ASP A 164 -19.46 3.00 -14.59
N ALA A 165 -19.75 2.05 -13.70
CA ALA A 165 -19.86 2.23 -12.27
C ALA A 165 -18.91 1.26 -11.52
N SER A 166 -17.85 0.82 -12.19
CA SER A 166 -16.85 -0.08 -11.64
C SER A 166 -16.23 0.48 -10.36
N PHE A 167 -16.11 -0.37 -9.35
CA PHE A 167 -15.51 -0.01 -8.08
C PHE A 167 -14.36 -0.97 -7.77
N PHE A 168 -13.16 -0.41 -7.57
CA PHE A 168 -11.94 -1.17 -7.30
C PHE A 168 -11.69 -2.25 -8.37
N LEU A 169 -11.73 -3.53 -7.99
CA LEU A 169 -11.51 -4.68 -8.88
C LEU A 169 -12.79 -5.23 -9.53
N PHE A 170 -13.98 -4.77 -9.12
CA PHE A 170 -15.24 -5.31 -9.62
C PHE A 170 -15.75 -4.47 -10.80
N SER A 171 -15.96 -5.11 -11.96
CA SER A 171 -16.59 -4.46 -13.12
C SER A 171 -18.08 -4.34 -12.86
N ARG A 172 -18.61 -3.12 -12.91
CA ARG A 172 -20.03 -2.89 -12.73
C ARG A 172 -20.52 -1.87 -13.74
N THR A 173 -21.58 -2.20 -14.45
CA THR A 173 -22.22 -1.31 -15.42
C THR A 173 -23.55 -0.86 -14.87
N LYS A 174 -23.78 0.46 -14.87
CA LYS A 174 -25.01 1.07 -14.41
C LYS A 174 -25.88 1.43 -15.61
N ILE A 175 -27.10 0.90 -15.64
CA ILE A 175 -28.11 1.17 -16.66
C ILE A 175 -29.16 2.09 -16.05
N THR A 176 -29.35 3.25 -16.66
CA THR A 176 -30.38 4.23 -16.26
C THR A 176 -31.53 4.18 -17.25
N PHE A 177 -32.74 4.06 -16.72
CA PHE A 177 -33.98 4.01 -17.48
C PHE A 177 -34.75 5.35 -17.41
N ASP A 178 -35.78 5.50 -18.26
CA ASP A 178 -36.62 6.71 -18.36
C ASP A 178 -37.27 7.15 -17.02
N ASP A 179 -37.60 6.19 -16.14
CA ASP A 179 -38.21 6.44 -14.81
C ASP A 179 -37.17 6.89 -13.75
N ASN A 180 -35.96 7.27 -14.17
CA ASN A 180 -34.76 7.47 -13.33
C ASN A 180 -34.37 6.24 -12.48
N THR A 181 -35.04 5.11 -12.67
CA THR A 181 -34.66 3.84 -12.06
C THR A 181 -33.33 3.40 -12.64
N THR A 182 -32.54 2.75 -11.79
CA THR A 182 -31.17 2.42 -12.11
C THR A 182 -30.90 0.99 -11.66
N GLU A 183 -30.49 0.14 -12.60
CA GLU A 183 -30.07 -1.23 -12.33
C GLU A 183 -28.55 -1.35 -12.56
N VAL A 184 -27.89 -2.23 -11.81
CA VAL A 184 -26.44 -2.42 -11.88
C VAL A 184 -26.17 -3.88 -12.25
N ILE A 185 -25.40 -4.08 -13.32
CA ILE A 185 -24.97 -5.40 -13.80
C ILE A 185 -23.50 -5.60 -13.48
N GLY A 186 -23.12 -6.79 -13.01
CA GLY A 186 -21.75 -7.21 -12.72
C GLY A 186 -20.82 -7.41 -13.93
N CYS A 187 -20.98 -6.66 -15.02
CA CYS A 187 -20.16 -6.78 -16.23
C CYS A 187 -19.52 -5.44 -16.64
N PRO A 188 -18.43 -5.44 -17.43
CA PRO A 188 -17.88 -4.21 -18.01
C PRO A 188 -18.79 -3.66 -19.12
N VAL A 189 -18.73 -2.35 -19.36
CA VAL A 189 -19.64 -1.64 -20.29
C VAL A 189 -19.63 -2.25 -21.69
N ASN A 190 -18.47 -2.63 -22.20
CA ASN A 190 -18.35 -3.22 -23.55
C ASN A 190 -19.12 -4.54 -23.68
N GLU A 191 -19.09 -5.38 -22.64
CA GLU A 191 -19.86 -6.63 -22.60
C GLU A 191 -21.34 -6.37 -22.40
N ALA A 192 -21.69 -5.35 -21.61
CA ALA A 192 -23.09 -4.93 -21.43
C ALA A 192 -23.77 -4.55 -22.76
N TYR A 193 -23.04 -3.93 -23.69
CA TYR A 193 -23.51 -3.65 -25.04
C TYR A 193 -23.64 -4.90 -25.93
N GLY A 194 -22.93 -5.98 -25.61
CA GLY A 194 -22.94 -7.25 -26.34
C GLY A 194 -24.12 -8.17 -25.97
N ILE A 195 -24.70 -7.99 -24.79
CA ILE A 195 -25.89 -8.70 -24.31
C ILE A 195 -27.04 -8.57 -25.34
N SER A 196 -27.62 -9.69 -25.75
CA SER A 196 -28.63 -9.75 -26.83
C SER A 196 -29.85 -8.86 -26.56
N THR A 197 -30.39 -8.88 -25.34
CA THR A 197 -31.53 -8.06 -24.90
C THR A 197 -31.25 -6.55 -25.02
N ILE A 198 -30.10 -6.11 -24.49
CA ILE A 198 -29.66 -4.71 -24.49
C ILE A 198 -29.32 -4.24 -25.90
N LYS A 199 -28.58 -5.05 -26.66
CA LYS A 199 -28.22 -4.79 -28.06
C LYS A 199 -29.47 -4.62 -28.93
N ASN A 200 -30.45 -5.50 -28.79
CA ASN A 200 -31.70 -5.42 -29.54
C ASN A 200 -32.50 -4.16 -29.17
N ALA A 201 -32.55 -3.78 -27.89
CA ALA A 201 -33.19 -2.54 -27.45
C ALA A 201 -32.50 -1.28 -28.01
N LEU A 202 -31.17 -1.28 -28.09
CA LEU A 202 -30.39 -0.17 -28.67
C LEU A 202 -30.55 -0.08 -30.20
N ILE A 203 -30.58 -1.21 -30.91
CA ILE A 203 -30.83 -1.24 -32.36
C ILE A 203 -32.24 -0.72 -32.66
N ARG A 204 -33.25 -1.10 -31.86
CA ARG A 204 -34.62 -0.55 -31.99
C ARG A 204 -34.62 0.97 -31.85
N LYS A 205 -33.94 1.50 -30.82
CA LYS A 205 -33.77 2.95 -30.61
C LYS A 205 -33.10 3.65 -31.80
N GLN A 206 -32.05 3.06 -32.37
CA GLN A 206 -31.34 3.60 -33.53
C GLN A 206 -32.21 3.60 -34.80
N SER A 207 -33.08 2.60 -34.95
CA SER A 207 -34.05 2.47 -36.05
C SER A 207 -35.28 3.40 -35.90
N GLN A 208 -35.27 4.37 -34.98
CA GLN A 208 -36.43 5.21 -34.60
C GLN A 208 -37.68 4.42 -34.16
N ARG A 209 -37.54 3.13 -33.88
CA ARG A 209 -38.57 2.37 -33.17
C ARG A 209 -38.44 2.71 -31.69
N THR A 210 -39.56 2.82 -30.97
CA THR A 210 -39.54 3.07 -29.54
C THR A 210 -38.74 1.95 -28.86
N PRO A 211 -37.58 2.23 -28.22
CA PRO A 211 -36.99 1.27 -27.30
C PRO A 211 -38.02 0.98 -26.22
N HIS A 212 -38.14 -0.26 -25.80
CA HIS A 212 -39.14 -0.70 -24.84
C HIS A 212 -38.79 -2.11 -24.39
N PHE A 213 -38.74 -2.31 -23.07
CA PHE A 213 -38.89 -3.59 -22.39
C PHE A 213 -40.33 -3.68 -21.89
N GLU A 214 -41.04 -4.77 -22.14
CA GLU A 214 -42.36 -5.02 -21.54
C GLU A 214 -42.19 -5.41 -20.07
N LYS A 215 -43.21 -5.13 -19.26
CA LYS A 215 -43.28 -5.68 -17.90
C LYS A 215 -43.16 -7.21 -17.93
N GLY A 216 -42.09 -7.73 -17.31
CA GLY A 216 -41.78 -9.16 -17.30
C GLY A 216 -40.66 -9.56 -18.24
N ASP A 217 -40.21 -8.66 -19.12
CA ASP A 217 -39.07 -8.93 -19.99
C ASP A 217 -37.76 -8.99 -19.21
N PRO A 218 -36.85 -9.91 -19.56
CA PRO A 218 -35.50 -9.93 -19.01
C PRO A 218 -34.69 -8.71 -19.46
N ILE A 219 -34.09 -8.02 -18.50
CA ILE A 219 -33.04 -7.06 -18.79
C ILE A 219 -31.70 -7.82 -18.91
N PHE A 220 -31.43 -8.71 -17.95
CA PHE A 220 -30.29 -9.62 -17.97
C PHE A 220 -30.61 -10.88 -17.19
N GLN A 221 -30.27 -12.05 -17.74
CA GLN A 221 -30.42 -13.33 -17.07
C GLN A 221 -29.21 -14.18 -17.46
N GLY A 222 -28.33 -14.48 -16.50
CA GLY A 222 -27.08 -15.21 -16.74
C GLY A 222 -26.18 -15.31 -15.53
#